data_AF-A0A8D8PV28-F1
#
_entry.id   AF-A0A8D8PV28-F1
#
_cell.length_a   1.000
_cell.length_b   1.000
_cell.length_c   1.000
_cell.angle_alpha   90.00
_cell.angle_beta   90.00
_cell.angle_gamma   90.00
#
_symmetry.space_group_name_H-M   'P 1'
#
loop_
_entity.id
_entity.type
_entity.pdbx_description
1 polymer ?
#
loop_
_entity_poly.entity_id
_entity_poly.type
_entity_poly.pdbx_seq_one_letter_code
_entity_poly.pdbx_strand_id
1 'polypeptide(L)'
;MYNVWRLILLFGCSLLNGYVLASETASFYGASYISVPFQEAKSTTSISFKFRTKRSDAILFLSAGKIDYCLLRLESGRLKVHINLGAGDTEISTPRGLRLDDLLWHSVNVTRIEANVTLTVDLIHTTIEKLPGKFFELNIHYGLFIGGQGDFTELFLGHVEWLRGCLSDVIYNNIDTLKRARARSTQADAQGVLWACSAEFDASHDSEIGFVDDGAFLSLPQVVQRAGVRLALDLKTEAQSGVLLYSSGPMAGGRADFIGLEIVNRRLRLLLDTGNGPLSLSSDVVVSTGQWLSISLVLTPSLMEILIDGEQAGVLKLPNQGTKYLDLADVIYIGGIELNKRARALSQGLKTADVSLKGCVRRLEVDSKPLGLGEAKVTAGLLAECVWSYPCLVSPSPCTTLAHCSQLGVGSYACDCYNGSSSSSISSGGGSSSSHCVNPEFQNTELSKTPLAVALEIIRLEPLTVSEGENTLLSSAHISLVLDAAR
;
A
#
# COMPACT_ATOMS: atom_id res chain seq x y z
N MET A 1 11.07 40.92 -52.75
CA MET A 1 11.81 40.16 -51.69
C MET A 1 11.02 40.11 -50.39
N TYR A 2 9.80 39.57 -50.43
CA TYR A 2 8.97 39.24 -49.25
C TYR A 2 8.00 38.15 -49.73
N ASN A 3 8.42 36.88 -49.78
CA ASN A 3 7.55 35.69 -49.93
C ASN A 3 8.35 34.39 -50.15
N VAL A 4 9.41 34.14 -49.35
CA VAL A 4 10.08 32.82 -49.34
C VAL A 4 10.34 32.31 -47.91
N TRP A 5 10.15 33.14 -46.88
CA TRP A 5 10.49 32.78 -45.49
C TRP A 5 9.32 32.27 -44.63
N ARG A 6 8.09 32.19 -45.17
CA ARG A 6 6.92 31.69 -44.43
C ARG A 6 6.56 30.21 -44.68
N LEU A 7 7.14 29.57 -45.70
CA LEU A 7 6.86 28.17 -46.03
C LEU A 7 7.87 27.16 -45.45
N ILE A 8 9.01 27.61 -44.91
CA ILE A 8 10.03 26.70 -44.34
C ILE A 8 9.78 26.42 -42.85
N LEU A 9 9.01 27.26 -42.15
CA LEU A 9 8.68 27.06 -40.73
C LEU A 9 7.47 26.14 -40.49
N LEU A 10 6.76 25.72 -41.53
CA LEU A 10 5.61 24.80 -41.42
C LEU A 10 5.90 23.37 -41.93
N PHE A 11 7.11 23.09 -42.41
CA PHE A 11 7.53 21.76 -42.87
C PHE A 11 8.69 21.15 -42.05
N GLY A 12 9.09 21.81 -40.95
CA GLY A 12 10.13 21.33 -40.03
C GLY A 12 9.61 20.73 -38.72
N CYS A 13 8.30 20.66 -38.52
CA CYS A 13 7.67 20.21 -37.26
C CYS A 13 6.73 19.01 -37.47
N SER A 14 7.02 18.15 -38.45
CA SER A 14 6.24 16.92 -38.71
C SER A 14 7.12 15.66 -38.77
N LEU A 15 8.35 15.71 -38.27
CA LEU A 15 9.27 14.55 -38.21
C LEU A 15 9.93 14.32 -36.85
N LEU A 16 9.41 14.91 -35.79
CA LEU A 16 9.70 14.47 -34.42
C LEU A 16 8.43 13.88 -33.82
N ASN A 17 8.01 12.73 -34.35
CA ASN A 17 7.44 11.68 -33.50
C ASN A 17 8.58 11.23 -32.56
N GLY A 18 8.92 12.09 -31.61
CA GLY A 18 9.65 11.69 -30.43
C GLY A 18 8.73 10.72 -29.73
N TYR A 19 9.05 9.43 -29.85
CA TYR A 19 8.61 8.46 -28.86
C TYR A 19 9.02 9.05 -27.52
N VAL A 20 8.07 9.64 -26.80
CA VAL A 20 8.23 9.83 -25.36
C VAL A 20 8.37 8.39 -24.87
N LEU A 21 9.61 7.98 -24.60
CA LEU A 21 9.85 6.72 -23.90
C LEU A 21 9.19 6.91 -22.55
N ALA A 22 7.97 6.40 -22.41
CA ALA A 22 7.28 6.35 -21.15
C ALA A 22 8.20 5.58 -20.19
N SER A 23 8.65 6.25 -19.14
CA SER A 23 9.46 5.62 -18.09
C SER A 23 8.61 4.53 -17.44
N GLU A 24 9.15 3.31 -17.37
CA GLU A 24 8.45 2.21 -16.68
C GLU A 24 8.72 2.36 -15.19
N THR A 25 7.66 2.65 -14.42
CA THR A 25 7.75 2.90 -12.99
C THR A 25 6.80 1.99 -12.23
N ALA A 26 7.23 1.50 -11.06
CA ALA A 26 6.40 0.71 -10.16
C ALA A 26 6.55 1.15 -8.69
N SER A 27 5.45 1.10 -7.93
CA SER A 27 5.43 1.28 -6.48
C SER A 27 5.44 -0.06 -5.75
N PHE A 28 6.15 -0.08 -4.63
CA PHE A 28 6.27 -1.19 -3.71
C PHE A 28 5.86 -0.71 -2.32
N TYR A 29 5.13 -1.54 -1.59
CA TYR A 29 4.42 -1.16 -0.38
C TYR A 29 4.94 -1.89 0.87
N GLY A 30 6.19 -2.35 0.87
CA GLY A 30 6.82 -3.05 2.00
C GLY A 30 6.47 -4.53 2.14
N ALA A 31 5.51 -5.03 1.37
CA ALA A 31 5.26 -6.47 1.17
C ALA A 31 5.06 -6.80 -0.33
N SER A 32 5.53 -5.92 -1.21
CA SER A 32 5.45 -6.05 -2.65
C SER A 32 6.75 -6.60 -3.22
N TYR A 33 6.66 -7.33 -4.32
CA TYR A 33 7.84 -7.76 -5.05
C TYR A 33 7.53 -8.00 -6.52
N ILE A 34 8.60 -8.01 -7.33
CA ILE A 34 8.57 -8.54 -8.68
C ILE A 34 9.61 -9.65 -8.77
N SER A 35 9.24 -10.79 -9.35
CA SER A 35 10.16 -11.88 -9.68
C SER A 35 10.18 -12.09 -11.19
N VAL A 36 11.39 -12.25 -11.75
CA VAL A 36 11.60 -12.52 -13.17
C VAL A 36 12.46 -13.77 -13.28
N PRO A 37 11.85 -14.94 -13.57
CA PRO A 37 12.60 -16.17 -13.82
C PRO A 37 13.61 -15.94 -14.94
N PHE A 38 14.88 -16.20 -14.65
CA PHE A 38 15.99 -15.89 -15.53
C PHE A 38 17.18 -16.78 -15.19
N GLN A 39 17.93 -17.20 -16.21
CA GLN A 39 19.16 -17.97 -16.05
C GLN A 39 20.24 -17.39 -16.95
N GLU A 40 21.43 -17.21 -16.38
CA GLU A 40 22.59 -16.66 -17.08
C GLU A 40 23.87 -17.01 -16.34
N ALA A 41 24.96 -17.14 -17.08
CA ALA A 41 26.32 -17.23 -16.56
C ALA A 41 27.20 -16.28 -17.36
N LYS A 42 27.57 -15.14 -16.77
CA LYS A 42 28.39 -14.12 -17.44
C LYS A 42 29.46 -13.53 -16.52
N SER A 43 30.62 -13.23 -17.12
CA SER A 43 31.69 -12.45 -16.49
C SER A 43 31.44 -10.93 -16.53
N THR A 44 30.36 -10.50 -17.17
CA THR A 44 29.95 -9.10 -17.23
C THR A 44 28.54 -8.90 -16.66
N THR A 45 28.30 -7.76 -16.04
CA THR A 45 26.99 -7.41 -15.47
C THR A 45 26.76 -5.91 -15.62
N SER A 46 25.57 -5.51 -16.05
CA SER A 46 25.11 -4.12 -16.08
C SER A 46 23.73 -4.04 -15.46
N ILE A 47 23.61 -3.24 -14.40
CA ILE A 47 22.36 -3.01 -13.66
C ILE A 47 22.13 -1.52 -13.59
N SER A 48 20.99 -1.05 -14.06
CA SER A 48 20.61 0.36 -13.93
C SER A 48 19.16 0.48 -13.50
N PHE A 49 18.88 1.43 -12.62
CA PHE A 49 17.52 1.80 -12.22
C PHE A 49 17.53 3.18 -11.55
N LYS A 50 16.34 3.75 -11.39
CA LYS A 50 16.11 4.86 -10.46
C LYS A 50 15.27 4.38 -9.29
N PHE A 51 15.52 4.89 -8.10
CA PHE A 51 14.71 4.58 -6.93
C PHE A 51 14.35 5.83 -6.15
N ARG A 52 13.27 5.74 -5.38
CA ARG A 52 12.75 6.80 -4.50
C ARG A 52 12.16 6.16 -3.25
N THR A 53 12.68 6.47 -2.07
CA THR A 53 12.18 5.88 -0.81
C THR A 53 12.54 6.71 0.43
N LYS A 54 11.80 6.51 1.53
CA LYS A 54 12.14 6.98 2.87
C LYS A 54 12.79 5.89 3.74
N ARG A 55 12.84 4.65 3.25
CA ARG A 55 13.42 3.52 3.99
C ARG A 55 14.92 3.64 4.02
N SER A 56 15.48 3.66 5.24
CA SER A 56 16.93 3.58 5.45
C SER A 56 17.47 2.18 5.12
N ASP A 57 16.63 1.15 5.23
CA ASP A 57 16.99 -0.24 5.03
C ASP A 57 15.93 -0.88 4.14
N ALA A 58 16.33 -1.37 2.97
CA ALA A 58 15.44 -2.00 1.99
C ALA A 58 16.22 -2.75 0.90
N ILE A 59 15.74 -3.94 0.51
CA ILE A 59 16.18 -4.57 -0.75
C ILE A 59 15.65 -3.79 -1.95
N LEU A 60 16.52 -3.53 -2.93
CA LEU A 60 16.14 -2.86 -4.18
C LEU A 60 16.15 -3.86 -5.34
N PHE A 61 17.21 -4.66 -5.43
CA PHE A 61 17.41 -5.61 -6.53
C PHE A 61 18.24 -6.80 -6.06
N LEU A 62 17.89 -8.00 -6.52
CA LEU A 62 18.67 -9.21 -6.30
C LEU A 62 18.70 -10.03 -7.59
N SER A 63 19.88 -10.48 -7.97
CA SER A 63 20.06 -11.57 -8.93
C SER A 63 20.60 -12.79 -8.18
N ALA A 64 19.89 -13.91 -8.28
CA ALA A 64 20.12 -15.07 -7.41
C ALA A 64 20.48 -16.34 -8.18
N GLY A 65 21.62 -16.90 -7.80
CA GLY A 65 22.09 -18.24 -8.13
C GLY A 65 22.00 -19.18 -6.94
N LYS A 66 22.55 -20.39 -7.10
CA LYS A 66 22.65 -21.39 -6.02
C LYS A 66 23.67 -21.02 -4.94
N ILE A 67 24.73 -20.32 -5.35
CA ILE A 67 25.83 -19.88 -4.51
C ILE A 67 26.08 -18.40 -4.80
N ASP A 68 26.11 -18.07 -6.10
CA ASP A 68 26.39 -16.73 -6.55
C ASP A 68 25.18 -15.81 -6.41
N TYR A 69 25.41 -14.56 -6.05
CA TYR A 69 24.39 -13.53 -6.05
C TYR A 69 24.99 -12.14 -6.24
N CYS A 70 24.14 -11.21 -6.67
CA CYS A 70 24.40 -9.78 -6.59
C CYS A 70 23.15 -9.11 -6.01
N LEU A 71 23.31 -8.54 -4.81
CA LEU A 71 22.26 -7.91 -4.02
C LEU A 71 22.55 -6.41 -3.88
N LEU A 72 21.61 -5.58 -4.30
CA LEU A 72 21.62 -4.14 -4.07
C LEU A 72 20.56 -3.79 -3.03
N ARG A 73 20.99 -3.12 -1.97
CA ARG A 73 20.11 -2.71 -0.87
C ARG A 73 20.54 -1.39 -0.27
N LEU A 74 19.58 -0.72 0.36
CA LEU A 74 19.88 0.35 1.31
C LEU A 74 20.21 -0.28 2.66
N GLU A 75 21.23 0.28 3.32
CA GLU A 75 21.54 0.00 4.72
C GLU A 75 21.89 1.32 5.42
N SER A 76 21.12 1.68 6.44
CA SER A 76 21.24 2.98 7.13
C SER A 76 21.28 4.18 6.16
N GLY A 77 20.45 4.15 5.12
CA GLY A 77 20.29 5.19 4.11
C GLY A 77 21.37 5.19 3.02
N ARG A 78 22.34 4.27 3.05
CA ARG A 78 23.41 4.17 2.05
C ARG A 78 23.16 3.00 1.11
N LEU A 79 23.47 3.17 -0.16
CA LEU A 79 23.39 2.08 -1.13
C LEU A 79 24.63 1.18 -1.01
N LYS A 80 24.37 -0.11 -0.84
CA LYS A 80 25.37 -1.17 -0.80
C LYS A 80 25.08 -2.22 -1.88
N VAL A 81 26.16 -2.73 -2.46
CA VAL A 81 26.17 -3.85 -3.40
C VAL A 81 26.95 -4.98 -2.75
N HIS A 82 26.28 -6.12 -2.50
CA HIS A 82 26.91 -7.35 -2.04
C HIS A 82 27.01 -8.31 -3.20
N ILE A 83 28.22 -8.79 -3.51
CA ILE A 83 28.47 -9.72 -4.61
C ILE A 83 29.22 -10.93 -4.08
N ASN A 84 28.70 -12.11 -4.37
CA ASN A 84 29.39 -13.38 -4.19
C ASN A 84 29.43 -14.13 -5.52
N LEU A 85 30.63 -14.51 -5.96
CA LEU A 85 30.87 -15.31 -7.18
C LEU A 85 31.53 -16.66 -6.84
N GLY A 86 31.29 -17.17 -5.62
CA GLY A 86 31.86 -18.42 -5.10
C GLY A 86 33.16 -18.27 -4.31
N ALA A 87 33.74 -17.07 -4.24
CA ALA A 87 34.97 -16.78 -3.48
C ALA A 87 34.72 -16.03 -2.15
N GLY A 88 33.46 -15.89 -1.74
CA GLY A 88 33.05 -15.15 -0.54
C GLY A 88 32.31 -13.86 -0.87
N ASP A 89 31.64 -13.28 0.14
CA ASP A 89 30.89 -12.03 0.01
C ASP A 89 31.83 -10.82 -0.06
N THR A 90 31.59 -9.92 -1.01
CA THR A 90 32.26 -8.62 -1.12
C THR A 90 31.23 -7.51 -1.11
N GLU A 91 31.40 -6.54 -0.22
CA GLU A 91 30.55 -5.35 -0.10
C GLU A 91 31.19 -4.13 -0.77
N ILE A 92 30.38 -3.40 -1.53
CA ILE A 92 30.73 -2.11 -2.13
C ILE A 92 29.68 -1.10 -1.68
N SER A 93 30.09 0.05 -1.15
CA SER A 93 29.19 1.07 -0.61
C SER A 93 29.37 2.41 -1.30
N THR A 94 28.30 3.20 -1.35
CA THR A 94 28.40 4.64 -1.62
C THR A 94 29.21 5.35 -0.53
N PRO A 95 29.73 6.58 -0.80
CA PRO A 95 30.52 7.34 0.15
C PRO A 95 29.84 7.51 1.52
N ARG A 96 30.65 7.55 2.58
CA ARG A 96 30.15 7.82 3.93
C ARG A 96 29.50 9.21 3.97
N GLY A 97 28.32 9.31 4.61
CA GLY A 97 27.55 10.54 4.70
C GLY A 97 26.58 10.79 3.55
N LEU A 98 26.69 10.07 2.42
CA LEU A 98 25.68 10.13 1.36
C LEU A 98 24.46 9.30 1.76
N ARG A 99 23.38 9.97 2.14
CA ARG A 99 22.08 9.35 2.38
C ARG A 99 21.19 9.48 1.15
N LEU A 100 20.46 8.41 0.85
CA LEU A 100 19.60 8.27 -0.33
C LEU A 100 18.15 7.92 0.04
N ASP A 101 17.82 8.02 1.33
CA ASP A 101 16.50 7.78 1.92
C ASP A 101 15.75 9.10 2.19
N ASP A 102 15.89 10.05 1.27
CA ASP A 102 15.40 11.43 1.37
C ASP A 102 14.07 11.67 0.61
N LEU A 103 13.48 10.61 0.02
CA LEU A 103 12.31 10.66 -0.88
C LEU A 103 12.54 11.40 -2.20
N LEU A 104 13.79 11.60 -2.62
CA LEU A 104 14.12 12.05 -3.97
C LEU A 104 14.43 10.87 -4.89
N TRP A 105 14.42 11.13 -6.20
CA TRP A 105 14.81 10.14 -7.19
C TRP A 105 16.34 10.10 -7.30
N HIS A 106 16.91 8.91 -7.10
CA HIS A 106 18.33 8.65 -7.31
C HIS A 106 18.53 7.66 -8.45
N SER A 107 19.48 7.94 -9.35
CA SER A 107 19.86 7.07 -10.45
C SER A 107 21.05 6.21 -10.06
N VAL A 108 20.92 4.90 -10.20
CA VAL A 108 21.95 3.90 -9.89
C VAL A 108 22.41 3.23 -11.16
N ASN A 109 23.73 3.07 -11.31
CA ASN A 109 24.35 2.26 -12.35
C ASN A 109 25.45 1.39 -11.72
N VAL A 110 25.36 0.08 -11.90
CA VAL A 110 26.39 -0.88 -11.51
C VAL A 110 26.89 -1.57 -12.77
N THR A 111 28.18 -1.48 -13.02
CA THR A 111 28.84 -2.20 -14.12
C THR A 111 29.92 -3.09 -13.55
N ARG A 112 29.98 -4.33 -14.03
CA ARG A 112 31.01 -5.29 -13.67
C ARG A 112 31.61 -5.87 -14.94
N ILE A 113 32.94 -5.87 -15.00
CA ILE A 113 33.72 -6.55 -16.02
C ILE A 113 34.74 -7.40 -15.28
N GLU A 114 34.55 -8.72 -15.33
CA GLU A 114 35.30 -9.70 -14.56
C GLU A 114 35.29 -9.34 -13.05
N ALA A 115 36.46 -9.07 -12.48
CA ALA A 115 36.64 -8.69 -11.08
C ALA A 115 36.30 -7.22 -10.80
N ASN A 116 36.31 -6.35 -11.81
CA ASN A 116 36.20 -4.91 -11.61
C ASN A 116 34.73 -4.51 -11.55
N VAL A 117 34.31 -3.93 -10.43
CA VAL A 117 32.95 -3.44 -10.21
C VAL A 117 32.99 -1.93 -10.06
N THR A 118 32.13 -1.23 -10.80
CA THR A 118 31.94 0.22 -10.71
C THR A 118 30.49 0.48 -10.32
N LEU A 119 30.30 1.14 -9.18
CA LEU A 119 29.01 1.65 -8.71
C LEU A 119 28.99 3.16 -8.91
N THR A 120 27.99 3.68 -9.63
CA THR A 120 27.77 5.10 -9.82
C THR A 120 26.36 5.48 -9.38
N VAL A 121 26.25 6.53 -8.55
CA VAL A 121 24.98 7.14 -8.13
C VAL A 121 24.93 8.58 -8.59
N ASP A 122 23.79 8.98 -9.18
CA ASP A 122 23.49 10.33 -9.69
C ASP A 122 24.56 10.89 -10.63
N LEU A 123 25.28 10.01 -11.34
CA LEU A 123 26.39 10.32 -12.25
C LEU A 123 27.62 10.97 -11.59
N ILE A 124 27.57 11.28 -10.29
CA ILE A 124 28.60 12.06 -9.59
C ILE A 124 29.34 11.24 -8.52
N HIS A 125 28.67 10.26 -7.91
CA HIS A 125 29.25 9.46 -6.84
C HIS A 125 29.66 8.10 -7.39
N THR A 126 30.95 7.94 -7.67
CA THR A 126 31.50 6.70 -8.23
C THR A 126 32.42 6.00 -7.23
N THR A 127 32.17 4.72 -6.98
CA THR A 127 33.01 3.81 -6.20
C THR A 127 33.44 2.66 -7.10
N ILE A 128 34.73 2.30 -7.07
CA ILE A 128 35.30 1.18 -7.83
C ILE A 128 35.89 0.21 -6.83
N GLU A 129 35.59 -1.08 -6.99
CA GLU A 129 36.12 -2.16 -6.17
C GLU A 129 36.57 -3.33 -7.05
N LYS A 130 37.51 -4.14 -6.57
CA LYS A 130 37.97 -5.34 -7.25
C LYS A 130 37.65 -6.59 -6.43
N LEU A 131 36.82 -7.46 -7.00
CA LEU A 131 36.40 -8.71 -6.36
C LEU A 131 37.59 -9.67 -6.18
N PRO A 132 37.66 -10.39 -5.05
CA PRO A 132 38.65 -11.44 -4.84
C PRO A 132 38.30 -12.69 -5.67
N GLY A 133 39.29 -13.56 -5.89
CA GLY A 133 39.10 -14.84 -6.57
C GLY A 133 39.76 -14.92 -7.95
N LYS A 134 39.42 -15.98 -8.69
CA LYS A 134 39.98 -16.29 -10.02
C LYS A 134 38.91 -16.54 -11.09
N PHE A 135 37.69 -16.85 -10.66
CA PHE A 135 36.52 -17.06 -11.50
C PHE A 135 35.55 -15.93 -11.23
N PHE A 136 34.99 -15.36 -12.28
CA PHE A 136 34.16 -14.16 -12.19
C PHE A 136 32.83 -14.32 -12.94
N GLU A 137 32.42 -15.54 -13.27
CA GLU A 137 31.06 -15.78 -13.72
C GLU A 137 30.07 -15.57 -12.58
N LEU A 138 29.02 -14.78 -12.83
CA LEU A 138 27.84 -14.73 -11.97
C LEU A 138 26.82 -15.74 -12.50
N ASN A 139 26.61 -16.85 -11.79
CA ASN A 139 25.73 -17.93 -12.23
C ASN A 139 24.31 -17.79 -11.64
N ILE A 140 23.42 -17.10 -12.36
CA ILE A 140 22.02 -16.91 -11.99
C ILE A 140 21.22 -18.16 -12.35
N HIS A 141 20.49 -18.69 -11.38
CA HIS A 141 19.67 -19.90 -11.52
C HIS A 141 18.21 -19.66 -11.19
N TYR A 142 17.93 -18.81 -10.19
CA TYR A 142 16.59 -18.57 -9.68
C TYR A 142 15.92 -17.36 -10.32
N GLY A 143 16.72 -16.38 -10.76
CA GLY A 143 16.24 -15.23 -11.51
C GLY A 143 16.55 -13.90 -10.85
N LEU A 144 15.73 -12.91 -11.17
CA LEU A 144 15.85 -11.53 -10.70
C LEU A 144 14.67 -11.20 -9.78
N PHE A 145 14.94 -10.51 -8.68
CA PHE A 145 13.96 -10.07 -7.69
C PHE A 145 14.11 -8.56 -7.47
N ILE A 146 12.98 -7.85 -7.44
CA ILE A 146 12.94 -6.39 -7.41
C ILE A 146 12.02 -5.94 -6.28
N GLY A 147 12.51 -5.04 -5.43
CA GLY A 147 11.77 -4.48 -4.27
C GLY A 147 11.48 -5.45 -3.12
N GLY A 148 11.50 -6.76 -3.36
CA GLY A 148 11.31 -7.80 -2.35
C GLY A 148 11.78 -9.14 -2.90
N GLN A 149 11.97 -10.13 -2.03
CA GLN A 149 12.48 -11.46 -2.43
C GLN A 149 11.36 -12.48 -2.69
N GLY A 150 10.10 -12.16 -2.38
CA GLY A 150 8.99 -13.11 -2.50
C GLY A 150 9.25 -14.38 -1.70
N ASP A 151 8.99 -15.53 -2.30
CA ASP A 151 9.21 -16.85 -1.69
C ASP A 151 10.68 -17.28 -1.67
N PHE A 152 11.57 -16.51 -2.32
CA PHE A 152 13.00 -16.83 -2.31
C PHE A 152 13.58 -16.56 -0.92
N THR A 153 14.14 -17.60 -0.32
CA THR A 153 14.71 -17.54 1.03
C THR A 153 16.06 -18.24 1.06
N GLU A 154 17.09 -17.51 1.48
CA GLU A 154 18.46 -18.03 1.63
C GLU A 154 19.13 -17.39 2.86
N LEU A 155 20.06 -18.12 3.49
CA LEU A 155 20.68 -17.68 4.74
C LEU A 155 21.45 -16.36 4.59
N PHE A 156 22.06 -16.12 3.43
CA PHE A 156 22.86 -14.92 3.17
C PHE A 156 22.03 -13.64 3.10
N LEU A 157 20.72 -13.72 2.83
CA LEU A 157 19.84 -12.56 2.86
C LEU A 157 19.67 -12.05 4.30
N GLY A 158 19.69 -12.95 5.29
CA GLY A 158 19.40 -12.58 6.67
C GLY A 158 18.01 -11.96 6.79
N HIS A 159 17.87 -10.93 7.63
CA HIS A 159 16.64 -10.15 7.74
C HIS A 159 16.74 -8.91 6.85
N VAL A 160 16.04 -8.91 5.72
CA VAL A 160 15.99 -7.77 4.82
C VAL A 160 14.58 -7.20 4.78
N GLU A 161 14.48 -5.90 5.03
CA GLU A 161 13.24 -5.15 4.84
C GLU A 161 12.94 -5.02 3.34
N TRP A 162 11.67 -5.14 2.97
CA TRP A 162 11.25 -4.95 1.58
C TRP A 162 11.05 -3.47 1.28
N LEU A 163 11.21 -3.12 0.02
CA LEU A 163 11.07 -1.76 -0.44
C LEU A 163 9.64 -1.25 -0.18
N ARG A 164 9.60 -0.10 0.47
CA ARG A 164 8.46 0.81 0.40
C ARG A 164 8.89 2.07 -0.34
N GLY A 165 8.37 2.29 -1.54
CA GLY A 165 8.79 3.38 -2.43
C GLY A 165 8.63 3.02 -3.90
N CYS A 166 9.31 3.75 -4.77
CA CYS A 166 9.21 3.59 -6.22
C CYS A 166 10.54 3.13 -6.83
N LEU A 167 10.44 2.27 -7.84
CA LEU A 167 11.54 1.95 -8.75
C LEU A 167 11.13 2.30 -10.17
N SER A 168 12.09 2.77 -10.97
CA SER A 168 11.88 3.13 -12.36
C SER A 168 13.03 2.65 -13.23
N ASP A 169 12.71 2.32 -14.48
CA ASP A 169 13.68 1.94 -15.52
C ASP A 169 14.66 0.84 -15.06
N VAL A 170 14.15 -0.22 -14.41
CA VAL A 170 14.98 -1.32 -13.89
C VAL A 170 15.45 -2.23 -15.01
N ILE A 171 16.75 -2.18 -15.32
CA ILE A 171 17.36 -2.90 -16.43
C ILE A 171 18.52 -3.76 -15.91
N TYR A 172 18.52 -5.04 -16.28
CA TYR A 172 19.62 -5.98 -16.04
C TYR A 172 20.13 -6.53 -17.37
N ASN A 173 21.39 -6.31 -17.75
CA ASN A 173 21.99 -6.82 -19.00
C ASN A 173 21.09 -6.62 -20.25
N ASN A 174 20.51 -5.42 -20.41
CA ASN A 174 19.55 -5.03 -21.46
C ASN A 174 18.14 -5.66 -21.34
N ILE A 175 17.82 -6.29 -20.22
CA ILE A 175 16.50 -6.79 -19.89
C ILE A 175 15.79 -5.76 -19.02
N ASP A 176 14.76 -5.12 -19.56
CA ASP A 176 13.81 -4.32 -18.80
C ASP A 176 12.91 -5.24 -17.96
N THR A 177 13.16 -5.27 -16.65
CA THR A 177 12.47 -6.20 -15.74
C THR A 177 11.05 -5.74 -15.43
N LEU A 178 10.82 -4.43 -15.31
CA LEU A 178 9.49 -3.86 -15.05
C LEU A 178 8.55 -4.11 -16.23
N LYS A 179 9.02 -3.85 -17.46
CA LYS A 179 8.24 -4.14 -18.67
C LYS A 179 7.90 -5.62 -18.81
N ARG A 180 8.85 -6.50 -18.50
CA ARG A 180 8.61 -7.96 -18.53
C ARG A 180 7.58 -8.40 -17.51
N ALA A 181 7.64 -7.88 -16.30
CA ALA A 181 6.71 -8.17 -15.23
C ALA A 181 5.31 -7.61 -15.54
N ARG A 182 5.21 -6.38 -16.06
CA ARG A 182 3.95 -5.78 -16.50
C ARG A 182 3.27 -6.57 -17.60
N ALA A 183 4.05 -7.07 -18.56
CA ALA A 183 3.56 -7.95 -19.62
C ALA A 183 3.33 -9.40 -19.18
N ARG A 184 3.64 -9.76 -17.92
CA ARG A 184 3.66 -11.14 -17.39
C ARG A 184 4.42 -12.12 -18.30
N SER A 185 5.44 -11.61 -18.97
CA SER A 185 6.24 -12.37 -19.93
C SER A 185 7.18 -13.33 -19.19
N THR A 186 7.49 -14.47 -19.81
CA THR A 186 8.47 -15.44 -19.27
C THR A 186 8.20 -15.86 -17.82
N GLN A 187 6.93 -16.00 -17.43
CA GLN A 187 6.51 -16.35 -16.07
C GLN A 187 6.95 -15.34 -15.01
N ALA A 188 7.23 -14.08 -15.39
CA ALA A 188 7.45 -13.01 -14.45
C ALA A 188 6.17 -12.76 -13.62
N ASP A 189 6.37 -12.57 -12.32
CA ASP A 189 5.30 -12.31 -11.36
C ASP A 189 5.50 -10.95 -10.68
N ALA A 190 4.39 -10.31 -10.33
CA ALA A 190 4.36 -9.00 -9.73
C ALA A 190 3.26 -8.98 -8.67
N GLN A 191 3.65 -8.95 -7.40
CA GLN A 191 2.75 -9.05 -6.26
C GLN A 191 2.64 -7.72 -5.54
N GLY A 192 1.40 -7.24 -5.39
CA GLY A 192 1.09 -6.00 -4.66
C GLY A 192 1.81 -4.77 -5.19
N VAL A 193 2.04 -4.65 -6.51
CA VAL A 193 2.69 -3.48 -7.11
C VAL A 193 1.71 -2.58 -7.86
N LEU A 194 2.00 -1.29 -7.88
CA LEU A 194 1.29 -0.30 -8.70
C LEU A 194 2.17 0.10 -9.89
N TRP A 195 1.68 0.12 -11.13
CA TRP A 195 2.43 0.56 -12.31
C TRP A 195 2.50 2.10 -12.47
N ALA A 196 2.83 2.77 -11.38
CA ALA A 196 3.07 4.20 -11.26
C ALA A 196 3.83 4.45 -9.95
N CYS A 197 4.25 5.69 -9.69
CA CYS A 197 4.72 6.08 -8.35
C CYS A 197 3.54 6.66 -7.55
N SER A 198 3.19 5.99 -6.45
CA SER A 198 2.01 6.30 -5.66
C SER A 198 2.15 7.61 -4.87
N ALA A 199 1.04 8.34 -4.73
CA ALA A 199 0.96 9.54 -3.91
C ALA A 199 1.04 9.26 -2.41
N GLU A 200 0.84 8.01 -1.95
CA GLU A 200 0.94 7.66 -0.52
C GLU A 200 2.36 7.82 0.07
N PHE A 201 3.38 7.92 -0.77
CA PHE A 201 4.75 8.19 -0.32
C PHE A 201 4.99 9.67 -0.03
N ASP A 202 4.13 10.55 -0.53
CA ASP A 202 4.14 12.00 -0.32
C ASP A 202 3.10 12.46 0.72
N ALA A 203 2.28 11.52 1.20
CA ALA A 203 1.24 11.80 2.19
C ALA A 203 1.83 12.25 3.53
N SER A 204 1.29 13.35 4.06
CA SER A 204 1.59 13.82 5.42
C SER A 204 0.91 12.95 6.47
N HIS A 205 1.28 13.13 7.75
CA HIS A 205 0.62 12.46 8.87
C HIS A 205 -0.86 12.85 9.03
N ASP A 206 -1.26 14.01 8.52
CA ASP A 206 -2.66 14.48 8.54
C ASP A 206 -3.49 13.99 7.35
N SER A 207 -2.85 13.32 6.37
CA SER A 207 -3.55 12.83 5.19
C SER A 207 -4.61 11.81 5.58
N GLU A 208 -5.78 11.91 4.97
CA GLU A 208 -6.86 10.96 5.18
C GLU A 208 -6.51 9.63 4.51
N ILE A 209 -6.81 8.52 5.19
CA ILE A 209 -6.50 7.18 4.71
C ILE A 209 -7.81 6.47 4.41
N GLY A 210 -8.07 6.18 3.13
CA GLY A 210 -9.23 5.45 2.67
C GLY A 210 -8.95 3.94 2.62
N PHE A 211 -9.77 3.15 3.30
CA PHE A 211 -9.75 1.69 3.25
C PHE A 211 -10.84 1.23 2.29
N VAL A 212 -10.44 0.77 1.10
CA VAL A 212 -11.37 0.46 0.00
C VAL A 212 -11.48 -1.05 -0.24
N ASP A 213 -10.38 -1.79 -0.10
CA ASP A 213 -10.33 -3.22 -0.42
C ASP A 213 -10.69 -4.12 0.77
N ASP A 214 -11.11 -5.37 0.50
CA ASP A 214 -11.49 -6.35 1.55
C ASP A 214 -10.27 -6.88 2.33
N GLY A 215 -9.08 -6.73 1.74
CA GLY A 215 -7.80 -7.03 2.35
C GLY A 215 -7.07 -5.79 2.88
N ALA A 216 -7.70 -4.61 2.88
CA ALA A 216 -7.02 -3.37 3.17
C ALA A 216 -6.46 -3.34 4.60
N PHE A 217 -5.21 -2.94 4.77
CA PHE A 217 -4.61 -2.71 6.10
C PHE A 217 -3.44 -1.73 6.02
N LEU A 218 -3.22 -1.05 7.14
CA LEU A 218 -2.03 -0.26 7.42
C LEU A 218 -1.27 -0.91 8.58
N SER A 219 0.02 -1.18 8.41
CA SER A 219 0.88 -1.58 9.52
C SER A 219 1.87 -0.47 9.86
N LEU A 220 2.00 -0.17 11.15
CA LEU A 220 2.86 0.90 11.66
C LEU A 220 3.86 0.32 12.66
N PRO A 221 5.08 0.91 12.78
CA PRO A 221 5.99 0.56 13.86
C PRO A 221 5.31 0.87 15.20
N GLN A 222 5.41 -0.06 16.15
CA GLN A 222 4.87 0.16 17.49
C GLN A 222 5.70 1.20 18.24
N VAL A 223 5.02 2.19 18.83
CA VAL A 223 5.63 3.26 19.65
C VAL A 223 5.20 3.16 21.13
N VAL A 224 4.46 2.12 21.50
CA VAL A 224 3.84 1.97 22.82
C VAL A 224 4.88 1.91 23.95
N GLN A 225 4.78 2.84 24.90
CA GLN A 225 5.65 2.90 26.06
C GLN A 225 5.11 2.08 27.24
N ARG A 226 6.04 1.68 28.13
CA ARG A 226 5.80 0.71 29.21
C ARG A 226 4.75 1.16 30.25
N ALA A 227 4.38 2.44 30.38
CA ALA A 227 3.56 2.93 31.51
C ALA A 227 2.05 3.10 31.22
N GLY A 228 1.62 2.86 29.98
CA GLY A 228 0.27 3.15 29.49
C GLY A 228 0.33 3.64 28.05
N VAL A 229 -0.81 3.61 27.34
CA VAL A 229 -0.89 4.10 25.96
C VAL A 229 -2.14 4.94 25.77
N ARG A 230 -1.97 6.10 25.14
CA ARG A 230 -3.08 6.88 24.57
C ARG A 230 -3.02 6.75 23.06
N LEU A 231 -4.08 6.19 22.48
CA LEU A 231 -4.23 6.10 21.03
C LEU A 231 -5.42 6.91 20.59
N ALA A 232 -5.24 7.81 19.63
CA ALA A 232 -6.31 8.63 19.09
C ALA A 232 -6.35 8.52 17.57
N LEU A 233 -7.56 8.54 17.02
CA LEU A 233 -7.80 8.63 15.58
C LEU A 233 -9.18 9.22 15.32
N ASP A 234 -9.36 9.85 14.18
CA ASP A 234 -10.67 10.16 13.62
C ASP A 234 -11.14 8.98 12.75
N LEU A 235 -12.40 8.58 12.89
CA LEU A 235 -13.02 7.52 12.11
C LEU A 235 -14.22 8.05 11.34
N LYS A 236 -14.33 7.68 10.05
CA LYS A 236 -15.53 7.88 9.23
C LYS A 236 -15.94 6.55 8.60
N THR A 237 -17.06 5.98 9.05
CA THR A 237 -17.55 4.69 8.55
C THR A 237 -19.05 4.52 8.71
N GLU A 238 -19.66 3.67 7.88
CA GLU A 238 -21.00 3.11 8.10
C GLU A 238 -20.97 1.62 8.45
N ALA A 239 -19.78 1.01 8.48
CA ALA A 239 -19.62 -0.43 8.63
C ALA A 239 -20.24 -0.93 9.94
N GLN A 240 -21.00 -2.01 9.88
CA GLN A 240 -21.59 -2.63 11.07
C GLN A 240 -20.56 -3.40 11.90
N SER A 241 -19.52 -3.90 11.21
CA SER A 241 -18.47 -4.75 11.75
C SER A 241 -17.16 -4.47 11.03
N GLY A 242 -16.03 -4.56 11.73
CA GLY A 242 -14.70 -4.43 11.13
C GLY A 242 -13.62 -4.14 12.16
N VAL A 243 -12.41 -4.63 11.93
CA VAL A 243 -11.29 -4.32 12.84
C VAL A 243 -10.75 -2.92 12.58
N LEU A 244 -10.52 -2.17 13.65
CA LEU A 244 -9.90 -0.84 13.60
C LEU A 244 -8.45 -0.86 14.03
N LEU A 245 -8.12 -1.67 15.04
CA LEU A 245 -6.77 -1.81 15.55
C LEU A 245 -6.49 -3.22 16.03
N TYR A 246 -5.28 -3.71 15.78
CA TYR A 246 -4.80 -4.95 16.39
C TYR A 246 -3.27 -4.94 16.57
N SER A 247 -2.82 -5.39 17.73
CA SER A 247 -1.41 -5.72 17.97
C SER A 247 -1.33 -6.86 19.00
N SER A 248 -0.45 -7.83 18.76
CA SER A 248 -0.25 -8.96 19.69
C SER A 248 1.20 -9.36 19.79
N GLY A 249 1.75 -9.30 21.00
CA GLY A 249 3.15 -9.55 21.28
C GLY A 249 3.62 -10.98 21.02
N PRO A 250 4.86 -11.30 21.42
CA PRO A 250 5.40 -12.64 21.30
C PRO A 250 4.56 -13.67 22.05
N MET A 251 4.50 -14.90 21.54
CA MET A 251 3.86 -15.99 22.25
C MET A 251 4.81 -16.54 23.33
N ALA A 252 4.46 -16.35 24.60
CA ALA A 252 5.21 -16.86 25.74
C ALA A 252 4.31 -17.80 26.56
N GLY A 253 4.68 -19.08 26.65
CA GLY A 253 3.91 -20.07 27.41
C GLY A 253 2.49 -20.34 26.86
N GLY A 254 2.28 -20.18 25.55
CA GLY A 254 0.99 -20.43 24.89
C GLY A 254 -0.02 -19.29 24.99
N ARG A 255 0.35 -18.14 25.57
CA ARG A 255 -0.43 -16.89 25.55
C ARG A 255 0.43 -15.74 25.07
N ALA A 256 -0.21 -14.67 24.63
CA ALA A 256 0.45 -13.44 24.26
C ALA A 256 -0.41 -12.28 24.67
N ASP A 257 0.25 -11.24 25.18
CA ASP A 257 -0.40 -9.97 25.44
C ASP A 257 -0.91 -9.40 24.09
N PHE A 258 -2.10 -8.81 24.09
CA PHE A 258 -2.66 -8.21 22.88
C PHE A 258 -3.65 -7.10 23.20
N ILE A 259 -3.84 -6.25 22.20
CA ILE A 259 -4.87 -5.23 22.15
C ILE A 259 -5.61 -5.34 20.83
N GLY A 260 -6.93 -5.22 20.87
CA GLY A 260 -7.78 -5.14 19.68
C GLY A 260 -8.90 -4.12 19.84
N LEU A 261 -9.11 -3.27 18.84
CA LEU A 261 -10.29 -2.43 18.72
C LEU A 261 -11.06 -2.88 17.49
N GLU A 262 -12.33 -3.20 17.65
CA GLU A 262 -13.22 -3.60 16.56
C GLU A 262 -14.56 -2.88 16.65
N ILE A 263 -15.21 -2.72 15.51
CA ILE A 263 -16.63 -2.34 15.43
C ILE A 263 -17.42 -3.64 15.48
N VAL A 264 -18.40 -3.73 16.37
CA VAL A 264 -19.35 -4.84 16.45
C VAL A 264 -20.73 -4.25 16.67
N ASN A 265 -21.69 -4.59 15.78
CA ASN A 265 -23.04 -4.05 15.82
C ASN A 265 -23.06 -2.51 15.88
N ARG A 266 -22.20 -1.87 15.07
CA ARG A 266 -22.03 -0.42 14.95
C ARG A 266 -21.46 0.30 16.17
N ARG A 267 -20.95 -0.43 17.17
CA ARG A 267 -20.34 0.11 18.40
C ARG A 267 -18.89 -0.34 18.51
N LEU A 268 -18.07 0.41 19.23
CA LEU A 268 -16.70 0.00 19.49
C LEU A 268 -16.66 -1.09 20.55
N ARG A 269 -15.78 -2.06 20.36
CA ARG A 269 -15.41 -3.07 21.35
C ARG A 269 -13.90 -3.14 21.43
N LEU A 270 -13.37 -2.80 22.60
CA LEU A 270 -11.97 -2.87 22.95
C LEU A 270 -11.69 -4.17 23.70
N LEU A 271 -10.69 -4.91 23.26
CA LEU A 271 -10.18 -6.12 23.90
C LEU A 271 -8.74 -5.89 24.35
N LEU A 272 -8.42 -6.41 25.54
CA LEU A 272 -7.09 -6.33 26.12
C LEU A 272 -6.79 -7.62 26.89
N ASP A 273 -5.64 -8.23 26.63
CA ASP A 273 -5.10 -9.31 27.46
C ASP A 273 -3.67 -8.93 27.87
N THR A 274 -3.43 -8.91 29.18
CA THR A 274 -2.12 -8.68 29.81
C THR A 274 -1.59 -9.94 30.48
N GLY A 275 -2.06 -11.13 30.07
CA GLY A 275 -1.65 -12.45 30.55
C GLY A 275 -2.65 -13.15 31.48
N ASN A 276 -3.70 -12.45 31.90
CA ASN A 276 -4.74 -12.98 32.79
C ASN A 276 -6.03 -13.37 32.06
N GLY A 277 -5.99 -13.37 30.73
CA GLY A 277 -7.13 -13.64 29.86
C GLY A 277 -7.74 -12.34 29.32
N PRO A 278 -8.51 -12.45 28.23
CA PRO A 278 -9.02 -11.28 27.53
C PRO A 278 -10.13 -10.60 28.31
N LEU A 279 -9.94 -9.31 28.58
CA LEU A 279 -10.95 -8.39 29.06
C LEU A 279 -11.57 -7.66 27.87
N SER A 280 -12.85 -7.31 27.96
CA SER A 280 -13.53 -6.55 26.91
C SER A 280 -14.37 -5.41 27.47
N LEU A 281 -14.30 -4.26 26.80
CA LEU A 281 -15.10 -3.06 27.06
C LEU A 281 -15.82 -2.68 25.76
N SER A 282 -17.09 -2.30 25.83
CA SER A 282 -17.85 -1.82 24.66
C SER A 282 -18.32 -0.39 24.87
N SER A 283 -18.39 0.39 23.80
CA SER A 283 -18.95 1.74 23.84
C SER A 283 -20.48 1.72 23.88
N ASP A 284 -21.07 2.70 24.55
CA ASP A 284 -22.52 2.97 24.56
C ASP A 284 -22.97 3.92 23.44
N VAL A 285 -22.03 4.45 22.65
CA VAL A 285 -22.25 5.26 21.46
C VAL A 285 -22.08 4.44 20.17
N VAL A 286 -22.89 4.76 19.15
CA VAL A 286 -22.81 4.19 17.80
C VAL A 286 -21.80 5.00 16.98
N VAL A 287 -20.83 4.33 16.34
CA VAL A 287 -19.77 4.99 15.55
C VAL A 287 -20.01 4.95 14.05
N SER A 288 -20.91 4.08 13.58
CA SER A 288 -21.18 3.90 12.15
C SER A 288 -22.17 4.95 11.64
N THR A 289 -21.81 6.22 11.68
CA THR A 289 -22.66 7.37 11.34
C THR A 289 -22.40 7.92 9.94
N GLY A 290 -21.34 7.46 9.26
CA GLY A 290 -20.88 8.02 7.98
C GLY A 290 -20.22 9.40 8.12
N GLN A 291 -20.13 9.94 9.33
CA GLN A 291 -19.48 11.21 9.65
C GLN A 291 -18.18 10.97 10.42
N TRP A 292 -17.31 11.99 10.45
CA TRP A 292 -16.08 11.94 11.23
C TRP A 292 -16.39 11.98 12.72
N LEU A 293 -15.86 11.02 13.47
CA LEU A 293 -15.89 10.95 14.93
C LEU A 293 -14.47 10.83 15.47
N SER A 294 -14.15 11.57 16.53
CA SER A 294 -12.86 11.46 17.21
C SER A 294 -12.90 10.34 18.24
N ILE A 295 -12.07 9.31 18.06
CA ILE A 295 -11.97 8.16 18.95
C ILE A 295 -10.64 8.28 19.71
N SER A 296 -10.69 8.17 21.04
CA SER A 296 -9.49 8.08 21.87
C SER A 296 -9.59 6.89 22.82
N LEU A 297 -8.56 6.06 22.83
CA LEU A 297 -8.37 4.97 23.79
C LEU A 297 -7.38 5.42 24.84
N VAL A 298 -7.74 5.26 26.11
CA VAL A 298 -6.83 5.49 27.24
C VAL A 298 -6.64 4.19 27.98
N LEU A 299 -5.42 3.66 27.91
CA LEU A 299 -5.03 2.44 28.59
C LEU A 299 -3.99 2.75 29.64
N THR A 300 -4.30 2.41 30.89
CA THR A 300 -3.39 2.50 32.02
C THR A 300 -3.33 1.14 32.72
N PRO A 301 -2.38 0.91 33.64
CA PRO A 301 -2.35 -0.33 34.43
C PRO A 301 -3.62 -0.58 35.27
N SER A 302 -4.45 0.44 35.53
CA SER A 302 -5.61 0.35 36.41
C SER A 302 -6.95 0.53 35.71
N LEU A 303 -6.99 0.97 34.45
CA LEU A 303 -8.22 1.16 33.70
C LEU A 303 -8.00 1.10 32.19
N MET A 304 -9.06 0.71 31.48
CA MET A 304 -9.23 0.92 30.05
C MET A 304 -10.46 1.79 29.80
N GLU A 305 -10.34 2.77 28.90
CA GLU A 305 -11.37 3.76 28.63
C GLU A 305 -11.47 4.05 27.13
N ILE A 306 -12.70 4.24 26.65
CA ILE A 306 -13.04 4.66 25.29
C ILE A 306 -13.71 6.03 25.39
N LEU A 307 -13.12 7.02 24.73
CA LEU A 307 -13.65 8.36 24.56
C LEU A 307 -14.10 8.53 23.10
N ILE A 308 -15.29 9.09 22.89
CA ILE A 308 -15.82 9.46 21.57
C ILE A 308 -16.18 10.93 21.61
N ASP A 309 -15.59 11.73 20.72
CA ASP A 309 -15.70 13.19 20.67
C ASP A 309 -15.38 13.89 22.00
N GLY A 310 -14.49 13.29 22.79
CA GLY A 310 -14.07 13.77 24.11
C GLY A 310 -14.94 13.31 25.26
N GLU A 311 -16.08 12.68 25.00
CA GLU A 311 -17.01 12.17 26.02
C GLU A 311 -16.73 10.69 26.34
N GLN A 312 -16.88 10.32 27.61
CA GLN A 312 -16.65 8.95 28.07
C GLN A 312 -17.75 8.01 27.58
N ALA A 313 -17.44 7.19 26.58
CA ALA A 313 -18.35 6.21 25.99
C ALA A 313 -18.21 4.80 26.60
N GLY A 314 -17.15 4.56 27.37
CA GLY A 314 -16.97 3.31 28.09
C GLY A 314 -15.75 3.35 29.00
N VAL A 315 -15.85 2.74 30.18
CA VAL A 315 -14.74 2.61 31.14
C VAL A 315 -14.81 1.28 31.87
N LEU A 316 -13.66 0.63 32.03
CA LEU A 316 -13.52 -0.59 32.84
C LEU A 316 -12.27 -0.47 33.71
N LYS A 317 -12.46 -0.58 35.04
CA LYS A 317 -11.36 -0.66 35.99
C LYS A 317 -10.73 -2.05 35.90
N LEU A 318 -9.42 -2.08 35.70
CA LEU A 318 -8.65 -3.32 35.64
C LEU A 318 -8.36 -3.80 37.07
N PRO A 319 -8.42 -5.11 37.33
CA PRO A 319 -7.99 -5.66 38.61
C PRO A 319 -6.54 -5.25 38.89
N ASN A 320 -6.26 -4.74 40.09
CA ASN A 320 -4.95 -4.24 40.47
C ASN A 320 -3.96 -5.41 40.56
N GLN A 321 -3.29 -5.74 39.45
CA GLN A 321 -2.51 -6.99 39.28
C GLN A 321 -1.02 -6.73 39.04
N GLY A 322 -0.48 -5.70 39.70
CA GLY A 322 0.96 -5.42 39.74
C GLY A 322 1.49 -4.69 38.51
N THR A 323 2.81 -4.48 38.49
CA THR A 323 3.57 -3.70 37.51
C THR A 323 3.82 -4.45 36.20
N LYS A 324 2.91 -5.31 35.75
CA LYS A 324 3.11 -6.05 34.49
C LYS A 324 2.80 -5.12 33.32
N TYR A 325 3.82 -4.90 32.51
CA TYR A 325 3.73 -4.09 31.29
C TYR A 325 3.14 -4.90 30.14
N LEU A 326 2.42 -4.22 29.24
CA LEU A 326 1.86 -4.82 28.03
C LEU A 326 2.98 -5.08 27.03
N ASP A 327 3.30 -6.35 26.79
CA ASP A 327 4.33 -6.75 25.84
C ASP A 327 3.71 -6.95 24.46
N LEU A 328 3.70 -5.88 23.63
CA LEU A 328 3.15 -5.91 22.28
C LEU A 328 4.24 -6.08 21.21
N ALA A 329 3.81 -6.20 19.95
CA ALA A 329 4.48 -6.83 18.84
C ALA A 329 5.40 -6.00 17.91
N ASP A 330 6.08 -4.91 18.21
CA ASP A 330 6.80 -4.07 17.21
C ASP A 330 5.96 -3.50 16.04
N VAL A 331 4.72 -3.95 15.83
CA VAL A 331 3.79 -3.51 14.80
C VAL A 331 2.37 -3.36 15.35
N ILE A 332 1.69 -2.33 14.86
CA ILE A 332 0.26 -2.09 15.08
C ILE A 332 -0.42 -2.08 13.73
N TYR A 333 -1.47 -2.90 13.59
CA TYR A 333 -2.32 -2.91 12.42
C TYR A 333 -3.50 -1.97 12.62
N ILE A 334 -3.84 -1.20 11.59
CA ILE A 334 -4.96 -0.25 11.56
C ILE A 334 -5.88 -0.60 10.39
N GLY A 335 -7.19 -0.60 10.64
CA GLY A 335 -8.25 -0.79 9.65
C GLY A 335 -8.28 -2.16 8.96
N GLY A 336 -7.46 -3.12 9.38
CA GLY A 336 -7.39 -4.46 8.82
C GLY A 336 -6.24 -5.23 9.43
N ILE A 337 -6.14 -6.53 9.14
CA ILE A 337 -5.04 -7.39 9.61
C ILE A 337 -4.52 -8.19 8.42
N GLU A 338 -3.19 -8.32 8.35
CA GLU A 338 -2.49 -9.18 7.39
C GLU A 338 -3.01 -10.63 7.47
N LEU A 339 -3.20 -11.28 6.32
CA LEU A 339 -3.88 -12.57 6.19
C LEU A 339 -3.37 -13.64 7.17
N ASN A 340 -2.04 -13.78 7.28
CA ASN A 340 -1.38 -14.77 8.15
C ASN A 340 -1.54 -14.50 9.66
N LYS A 341 -1.99 -13.31 10.08
CA LYS A 341 -2.23 -12.94 11.48
C LYS A 341 -3.70 -13.02 11.88
N ARG A 342 -4.64 -13.08 10.92
CA ARG A 342 -6.09 -13.08 11.18
C ARG A 342 -6.53 -14.23 12.08
N ALA A 343 -6.06 -15.45 11.81
CA ALA A 343 -6.41 -16.64 12.60
C ALA A 343 -6.02 -16.48 14.09
N ARG A 344 -4.86 -15.87 14.35
CA ARG A 344 -4.40 -15.57 15.72
C ARG A 344 -5.32 -14.57 16.41
N ALA A 345 -5.65 -13.47 15.74
CA ALA A 345 -6.55 -12.45 16.27
C ALA A 345 -7.95 -13.01 16.62
N LEU A 346 -8.51 -13.85 15.74
CA LEU A 346 -9.77 -14.57 16.01
C LEU A 346 -9.65 -15.46 17.25
N SER A 347 -8.57 -16.23 17.36
CA SER A 347 -8.33 -17.10 18.53
C SER A 347 -8.19 -16.33 19.86
N GLN A 348 -7.81 -15.06 19.78
CA GLN A 348 -7.68 -14.15 20.92
C GLN A 348 -9.01 -13.47 21.30
N GLY A 349 -10.07 -13.65 20.52
CA GLY A 349 -11.43 -13.21 20.86
C GLY A 349 -11.95 -12.00 20.08
N LEU A 350 -11.17 -11.48 19.13
CA LEU A 350 -11.71 -10.56 18.11
C LEU A 350 -12.74 -11.33 17.27
N LYS A 351 -13.85 -10.67 16.97
CA LYS A 351 -14.94 -11.22 16.15
C LYS A 351 -14.82 -10.82 14.69
N THR A 352 -14.16 -9.71 14.39
CA THR A 352 -14.12 -9.13 13.04
C THR A 352 -12.69 -9.05 12.49
N ALA A 353 -11.80 -9.91 12.95
CA ALA A 353 -10.39 -9.86 12.57
C ALA A 353 -10.15 -10.20 11.09
N ASP A 354 -11.11 -10.85 10.44
CA ASP A 354 -11.16 -11.18 9.01
C ASP A 354 -11.86 -10.12 8.15
N VAL A 355 -12.42 -9.08 8.77
CA VAL A 355 -13.15 -8.00 8.10
C VAL A 355 -12.36 -6.69 8.23
N SER A 356 -11.74 -6.26 7.13
CA SER A 356 -11.11 -4.93 7.03
C SER A 356 -12.16 -3.82 7.07
N LEU A 357 -11.75 -2.66 7.57
CA LEU A 357 -12.54 -1.44 7.63
C LEU A 357 -12.98 -1.03 6.21
N LYS A 358 -14.25 -0.67 6.08
CA LYS A 358 -14.78 0.12 4.96
C LYS A 358 -15.01 1.53 5.45
N GLY A 359 -14.09 2.43 5.12
CA GLY A 359 -14.15 3.81 5.57
C GLY A 359 -12.80 4.49 5.62
N CYS A 360 -12.74 5.57 6.41
CA CYS A 360 -11.58 6.43 6.45
C CYS A 360 -11.07 6.64 7.87
N VAL A 361 -9.76 6.81 7.98
CA VAL A 361 -9.07 7.20 9.21
C VAL A 361 -8.21 8.42 8.95
N ARG A 362 -8.07 9.32 9.93
CA ARG A 362 -7.08 10.42 9.91
C ARG A 362 -6.66 10.78 11.34
N ARG A 363 -5.68 11.69 11.48
CA ARG A 363 -5.15 12.15 12.78
C ARG A 363 -4.82 11.00 13.72
N LEU A 364 -4.13 9.99 13.18
CA LEU A 364 -3.70 8.84 13.97
C LEU A 364 -2.53 9.27 14.86
N GLU A 365 -2.68 9.08 16.16
CA GLU A 365 -1.70 9.46 17.14
C GLU A 365 -1.52 8.34 18.18
N VAL A 366 -0.27 8.07 18.53
CA VAL A 366 0.08 7.17 19.64
C VAL A 366 1.01 7.92 20.58
N ASP A 367 0.58 8.11 21.83
CA ASP A 367 1.31 8.87 22.85
C ASP A 367 1.78 10.25 22.34
N SER A 368 0.86 10.98 21.69
CA SER A 368 1.08 12.29 21.07
C SER A 368 2.07 12.32 19.90
N LYS A 369 2.54 11.16 19.43
CA LYS A 369 3.30 11.06 18.19
C LYS A 369 2.32 10.89 17.03
N PRO A 370 2.25 11.84 16.08
CA PRO A 370 1.45 11.67 14.89
C PRO A 370 2.04 10.57 14.00
N LEU A 371 1.17 9.77 13.42
CA LEU A 371 1.49 8.66 12.52
C LEU A 371 0.59 8.76 11.28
N GLY A 372 1.12 8.34 10.13
CA GLY A 372 0.32 8.21 8.91
C GLY A 372 0.96 7.24 7.92
N LEU A 373 0.65 7.44 6.64
CA LEU A 373 1.20 6.62 5.54
C LEU A 373 2.72 6.76 5.42
N GLY A 374 3.29 7.90 5.79
CA GLY A 374 4.74 8.12 5.79
C GLY A 374 5.50 7.15 6.70
N GLU A 375 4.96 6.86 7.88
CA GLU A 375 5.56 5.96 8.89
C GLU A 375 5.22 4.48 8.68
N ALA A 376 4.35 4.16 7.73
CA ALA A 376 3.89 2.80 7.47
C ALA A 376 5.06 1.83 7.23
N LYS A 377 4.96 0.60 7.73
CA LYS A 377 5.82 -0.54 7.38
C LYS A 377 5.33 -1.22 6.10
N VAL A 378 4.07 -1.59 6.10
CA VAL A 378 3.36 -2.22 4.98
C VAL A 378 1.98 -1.59 4.83
N THR A 379 1.60 -1.30 3.60
CA THR A 379 0.24 -0.89 3.23
C THR A 379 -0.33 -1.83 2.18
N ALA A 380 -1.63 -2.08 2.23
CA ALA A 380 -2.35 -2.86 1.22
C ALA A 380 -3.75 -2.26 1.04
N GLY A 381 -4.17 -2.05 -0.21
CA GLY A 381 -5.52 -1.59 -0.56
C GLY A 381 -5.96 -0.26 0.05
N LEU A 382 -5.01 0.68 0.20
CA LEU A 382 -5.23 1.99 0.80
C LEU A 382 -5.16 3.10 -0.25
N LEU A 383 -5.95 4.15 -0.03
CA LEU A 383 -5.84 5.42 -0.73
C LEU A 383 -5.36 6.52 0.23
N ALA A 384 -4.53 7.43 -0.28
CA ALA A 384 -4.05 8.61 0.45
C ALA A 384 -5.08 9.76 0.49
N GLU A 385 -6.36 9.41 0.44
CA GLU A 385 -7.50 10.31 0.54
C GLU A 385 -8.75 9.54 0.99
N CYS A 386 -9.75 10.24 1.53
CA CYS A 386 -11.04 9.65 1.84
C CYS A 386 -12.01 9.76 0.66
N VAL A 387 -12.28 8.63 0.01
CA VAL A 387 -13.24 8.53 -1.11
C VAL A 387 -14.67 8.16 -0.68
N TRP A 388 -14.88 7.82 0.59
CA TRP A 388 -16.17 7.36 1.09
C TRP A 388 -17.14 8.51 1.37
N SER A 389 -18.26 8.56 0.64
CA SER A 389 -19.27 9.62 0.76
C SER A 389 -20.56 9.19 1.47
N TYR A 390 -20.86 7.90 1.56
CA TYR A 390 -22.05 7.33 2.22
C TYR A 390 -23.37 8.05 1.87
N PRO A 391 -23.76 8.14 0.58
CA PRO A 391 -24.97 8.81 0.11
C PRO A 391 -26.25 8.40 0.87
N CYS A 392 -26.39 7.15 1.32
CA CYS A 392 -27.59 6.73 2.06
C CYS A 392 -27.69 7.32 3.48
N LEU A 393 -26.64 7.93 4.02
CA LEU A 393 -26.60 8.50 5.37
C LEU A 393 -26.65 10.04 5.39
N VAL A 394 -26.52 10.69 4.23
CA VAL A 394 -26.61 12.15 4.12
C VAL A 394 -28.07 12.62 3.97
N SER A 395 -28.29 13.87 4.35
CA SER A 395 -29.57 14.57 4.18
C SER A 395 -29.40 15.74 3.21
N PRO A 396 -30.21 15.84 2.14
CA PRO A 396 -31.32 14.95 1.78
C PRO A 396 -30.85 13.55 1.31
N SER A 397 -31.67 12.52 1.53
CA SER A 397 -31.40 11.15 1.05
C SER A 397 -31.54 11.06 -0.47
N PRO A 398 -30.74 10.22 -1.15
CA PRO A 398 -30.85 10.00 -2.59
C PRO A 398 -32.12 9.21 -2.96
N CYS A 399 -32.76 8.53 -2.01
CA CYS A 399 -34.04 7.86 -2.23
C CYS A 399 -35.19 8.69 -1.65
N THR A 400 -36.35 8.63 -2.32
CA THR A 400 -37.60 9.15 -1.78
C THR A 400 -37.97 8.45 -0.48
N THR A 401 -38.79 9.08 0.37
CA THR A 401 -39.13 8.60 1.72
C THR A 401 -39.80 7.23 1.78
N LEU A 402 -40.35 6.74 0.66
CA LEU A 402 -41.01 5.43 0.55
C LEU A 402 -40.09 4.31 0.03
N ALA A 403 -38.84 4.63 -0.34
CA ALA A 403 -37.88 3.66 -0.83
C ALA A 403 -36.78 3.39 0.19
N HIS A 404 -36.27 2.16 0.19
CA HIS A 404 -35.14 1.78 1.02
C HIS A 404 -33.83 2.10 0.29
N CYS A 405 -32.94 2.86 0.91
CA CYS A 405 -31.61 3.17 0.38
C CYS A 405 -30.59 2.13 0.83
N SER A 406 -29.90 1.52 -0.12
CA SER A 406 -28.76 0.62 0.13
C SER A 406 -27.47 1.23 -0.43
N GLN A 407 -26.44 1.35 0.41
CA GLN A 407 -25.12 1.81 -0.02
C GLN A 407 -24.44 0.76 -0.91
N LEU A 408 -23.81 1.22 -2.00
CA LEU A 408 -23.03 0.39 -2.92
C LEU A 408 -21.62 1.00 -3.09
N GLY A 409 -20.59 0.34 -2.57
CA GLY A 409 -19.22 0.83 -2.64
C GLY A 409 -19.04 2.22 -2.01
N VAL A 410 -18.10 3.02 -2.53
CA VAL A 410 -17.65 4.27 -1.90
C VAL A 410 -18.66 5.43 -1.97
N GLY A 411 -19.43 5.49 -3.06
CA GLY A 411 -20.37 6.59 -3.30
C GLY A 411 -21.57 6.23 -4.19
N SER A 412 -21.72 4.97 -4.60
CA SER A 412 -22.92 4.52 -5.30
C SER A 412 -24.00 4.10 -4.28
N TYR A 413 -25.24 4.02 -4.73
CA TYR A 413 -26.38 3.60 -3.93
C TYR A 413 -27.43 2.93 -4.82
N ALA A 414 -28.37 2.22 -4.20
CA ALA A 414 -29.58 1.74 -4.85
C ALA A 414 -30.81 2.10 -4.01
N CYS A 415 -31.93 2.34 -4.69
CA CYS A 415 -33.22 2.61 -4.08
C CYS A 415 -34.18 1.47 -4.39
N ASP A 416 -34.57 0.72 -3.36
CA ASP A 416 -35.58 -0.33 -3.47
C ASP A 416 -36.97 0.28 -3.26
N CYS A 417 -37.72 0.41 -4.35
CA CYS A 417 -39.06 0.96 -4.33
C CYS A 417 -40.06 -0.11 -3.86
N TYR A 418 -40.73 0.10 -2.73
CA TYR A 418 -41.87 -0.74 -2.34
C TYR A 418 -43.12 -0.28 -3.10
N ASN A 419 -43.52 -0.98 -4.17
CA ASN A 419 -44.90 -1.08 -4.66
C ASN A 419 -45.03 -2.00 -5.89
N GLY A 420 -45.35 -3.28 -5.71
CA GLY A 420 -46.02 -4.14 -6.72
C GLY A 420 -45.34 -4.43 -8.07
N SER A 421 -44.28 -3.71 -8.44
CA SER A 421 -43.48 -3.92 -9.63
C SER A 421 -42.02 -4.01 -9.22
N SER A 422 -41.42 -5.16 -9.46
CA SER A 422 -40.02 -5.50 -9.21
C SER A 422 -39.05 -4.72 -10.12
N SER A 423 -39.01 -3.40 -10.01
CA SER A 423 -38.01 -2.56 -10.68
C SER A 423 -37.10 -1.94 -9.63
N SER A 424 -35.98 -2.60 -9.35
CA SER A 424 -34.83 -1.99 -8.69
C SER A 424 -34.20 -1.00 -9.67
N SER A 425 -34.27 0.29 -9.37
CA SER A 425 -33.55 1.30 -10.15
C SER A 425 -32.15 1.44 -9.57
N ILE A 426 -31.18 0.76 -10.19
CA ILE A 426 -29.76 1.06 -10.00
C ILE A 426 -29.49 2.30 -10.85
N SER A 427 -29.13 3.42 -10.22
CA SER A 427 -28.71 4.62 -10.94
C SER A 427 -27.30 4.45 -11.50
N SER A 428 -27.17 3.61 -12.53
CA SER A 428 -26.06 3.60 -13.47
C SER A 428 -26.65 3.97 -14.84
N GLY A 429 -26.44 5.23 -15.24
CA GLY A 429 -27.26 5.93 -16.24
C GLY A 429 -27.61 5.16 -17.53
N GLY A 430 -28.85 5.35 -17.99
CA GLY A 430 -29.36 4.89 -19.29
C GLY A 430 -30.88 4.68 -19.25
N GLY A 431 -31.63 5.55 -19.93
CA GLY A 431 -33.07 5.73 -19.69
C GLY A 431 -34.00 4.60 -20.15
N SER A 432 -35.06 4.40 -19.38
CA SER A 432 -36.47 4.35 -19.84
C SER A 432 -37.39 4.30 -18.61
N SER A 433 -38.58 4.86 -18.77
CA SER A 433 -39.57 5.15 -17.73
C SER A 433 -39.92 3.96 -16.81
N SER A 434 -39.55 4.02 -15.54
CA SER A 434 -40.17 3.21 -14.48
C SER A 434 -39.98 3.88 -13.12
N SER A 435 -41.10 4.24 -12.48
CA SER A 435 -41.27 4.67 -11.07
C SER A 435 -40.00 5.17 -10.36
N HIS A 436 -39.67 6.45 -10.56
CA HIS A 436 -38.48 7.06 -9.95
C HIS A 436 -38.67 7.23 -8.44
N CYS A 437 -38.25 6.24 -7.66
CA CYS A 437 -38.10 6.39 -6.20
C CYS A 437 -36.74 6.97 -5.80
N VAL A 438 -35.97 7.45 -6.79
CA VAL A 438 -34.76 8.26 -6.64
C VAL A 438 -35.14 9.73 -6.56
N ASN A 439 -34.52 10.46 -5.66
CA ASN A 439 -34.71 11.90 -5.50
C ASN A 439 -34.18 12.66 -6.74
N PRO A 440 -34.97 13.54 -7.37
CA PRO A 440 -34.57 14.29 -8.57
C PRO A 440 -33.27 15.09 -8.41
N GLU A 441 -32.95 15.57 -7.21
CA GLU A 441 -31.70 16.29 -6.92
C GLU A 441 -30.44 15.42 -7.14
N PHE A 442 -30.59 14.10 -7.02
CA PHE A 442 -29.52 13.10 -7.20
C PHE A 442 -29.59 12.40 -8.56
N GLN A 443 -30.52 12.81 -9.43
CA GLN A 443 -30.73 12.20 -10.75
C GLN A 443 -29.73 12.69 -11.81
N ASN A 444 -29.14 13.88 -11.60
CA ASN A 444 -28.19 14.55 -12.51
C ASN A 444 -26.78 14.72 -11.94
N THR A 445 -26.49 14.22 -10.73
CA THR A 445 -25.10 14.09 -10.30
C THR A 445 -24.46 13.05 -11.20
N GLU A 446 -23.63 13.49 -12.15
CA GLU A 446 -22.75 12.63 -12.92
C GLU A 446 -21.83 11.88 -11.93
N LEU A 447 -22.31 10.76 -11.39
CA LEU A 447 -21.44 9.78 -10.79
C LEU A 447 -20.57 9.27 -11.94
N SER A 448 -19.31 9.71 -11.95
CA SER A 448 -18.27 9.22 -12.82
C SER A 448 -18.47 7.74 -13.09
N LYS A 449 -18.57 7.41 -14.39
CA LYS A 449 -18.80 6.06 -14.89
C LYS A 449 -17.74 5.11 -14.36
N THR A 450 -18.04 4.43 -13.27
CA THR A 450 -17.81 2.99 -13.05
C THR A 450 -18.27 2.64 -11.64
N PRO A 451 -19.12 1.63 -11.44
CA PRO A 451 -19.27 1.04 -10.13
C PRO A 451 -17.92 0.43 -9.74
N LEU A 452 -17.24 0.99 -8.73
CA LEU A 452 -16.17 0.28 -8.04
C LEU A 452 -16.80 -0.88 -7.24
N ALA A 453 -17.21 -1.92 -7.97
CA ALA A 453 -17.52 -3.21 -7.43
C ALA A 453 -16.20 -4.00 -7.37
N VAL A 454 -15.53 -3.94 -6.21
CA VAL A 454 -14.74 -4.98 -5.51
C VAL A 454 -13.76 -5.90 -6.30
N ALA A 455 -13.58 -5.78 -7.62
CA ALA A 455 -12.77 -6.74 -8.38
C ALA A 455 -12.03 -6.18 -9.61
N LEU A 456 -12.17 -4.88 -9.95
CA LEU A 456 -11.43 -4.26 -11.05
C LEU A 456 -11.02 -2.85 -10.64
N GLU A 457 -9.78 -2.68 -10.20
CA GLU A 457 -9.26 -1.38 -9.81
C GLU A 457 -8.76 -0.64 -11.05
N ILE A 458 -9.48 0.40 -11.49
CA ILE A 458 -8.95 1.40 -12.42
C ILE A 458 -8.06 2.34 -11.60
N ILE A 459 -6.75 2.15 -11.73
CA ILE A 459 -5.71 2.88 -11.01
C ILE A 459 -5.53 4.31 -11.55
N ARG A 460 -5.65 4.48 -12.87
CA ARG A 460 -5.37 5.74 -13.57
C ARG A 460 -6.01 5.73 -14.96
N LEU A 461 -6.65 6.84 -15.31
CA LEU A 461 -7.19 7.12 -16.65
C LEU A 461 -6.35 8.23 -17.30
N GLU A 462 -5.81 7.98 -18.48
CA GLU A 462 -5.19 9.02 -19.30
C GLU A 462 -6.22 9.59 -20.29
N PRO A 463 -6.35 10.92 -20.41
CA PRO A 463 -7.36 11.53 -21.26
C PRO A 463 -7.08 11.24 -22.74
N LEU A 464 -8.14 10.82 -23.44
CA LEU A 464 -8.10 10.48 -24.86
C LEU A 464 -8.76 11.61 -25.66
N THR A 465 -8.02 12.23 -26.58
CA THR A 465 -8.58 13.23 -27.49
C THR A 465 -9.09 12.54 -28.75
N VAL A 466 -10.38 12.69 -29.02
CA VAL A 466 -11.05 12.14 -30.21
C VAL A 466 -11.75 13.29 -30.93
N SER A 467 -11.47 13.46 -32.21
CA SER A 467 -12.19 14.42 -33.04
C SER A 467 -13.61 13.93 -33.33
N GLU A 468 -14.55 14.86 -33.45
CA GLU A 468 -15.97 14.54 -33.67
C GLU A 468 -16.16 13.69 -34.94
N GLY A 469 -16.70 12.49 -34.78
CA GLY A 469 -16.96 11.54 -35.88
C GLY A 469 -15.90 10.45 -36.09
N GLU A 470 -14.79 10.45 -35.32
CA GLU A 470 -13.78 9.39 -35.37
C GLU A 470 -13.92 8.37 -34.23
N ASN A 471 -13.38 7.16 -34.46
CA ASN A 471 -13.26 6.11 -33.46
C ASN A 471 -11.80 5.88 -33.13
N THR A 472 -11.49 5.62 -31.86
CA THR A 472 -10.13 5.30 -31.42
C THR A 472 -10.16 4.07 -30.51
N LEU A 473 -9.03 3.35 -30.46
CA LEU A 473 -8.91 2.10 -29.73
C LEU A 473 -8.47 2.37 -28.28
N LEU A 474 -9.35 2.06 -27.33
CA LEU A 474 -8.98 2.01 -25.91
C LEU A 474 -8.03 0.83 -25.66
N SER A 475 -6.92 1.08 -24.99
CA SER A 475 -5.88 0.09 -24.68
C SER A 475 -5.34 0.29 -23.26
N SER A 476 -4.49 -0.62 -22.80
CA SER A 476 -3.83 -0.54 -21.49
C SER A 476 -2.90 0.67 -21.31
N ALA A 477 -2.63 1.44 -22.37
CA ALA A 477 -1.96 2.74 -22.27
C ALA A 477 -2.90 3.83 -21.73
N HIS A 478 -4.22 3.68 -21.87
CA HIS A 478 -5.22 4.68 -21.52
C HIS A 478 -5.99 4.34 -20.24
N ILE A 479 -6.04 3.05 -19.89
CA ILE A 479 -6.69 2.54 -18.68
C ILE A 479 -5.70 1.64 -17.95
N SER A 480 -5.18 2.11 -16.81
CA SER A 480 -4.38 1.29 -15.91
C SER A 480 -5.30 0.51 -14.98
N LEU A 481 -5.28 -0.83 -15.07
CA LEU A 481 -6.07 -1.72 -14.22
C LEU A 481 -5.14 -2.59 -13.35
N VAL A 482 -5.43 -2.74 -12.06
CA VAL A 482 -4.90 -3.87 -11.27
C VAL A 482 -5.93 -4.97 -11.32
N LEU A 483 -5.50 -6.09 -11.92
CA LEU A 483 -6.21 -7.36 -11.85
C LEU A 483 -5.63 -8.11 -10.65
N ASP A 484 -6.37 -8.14 -9.55
CA ASP A 484 -6.09 -9.10 -8.50
C ASP A 484 -6.60 -10.47 -8.98
N ALA A 485 -5.69 -11.27 -9.51
CA ALA A 485 -5.98 -12.66 -9.84
C ALA A 485 -5.84 -13.47 -8.55
N ALA A 486 -6.87 -13.41 -7.69
CA ALA A 486 -7.03 -14.37 -6.62
C ALA A 486 -6.99 -15.79 -7.23
N ARG A 487 -6.01 -16.60 -6.82
CA ARG A 487 -6.02 -18.05 -6.99
C ARG A 487 -6.45 -18.71 -5.71
#